data_AF-A0A367LYA4-F1
#
_entry.id   AF-A0A367LYA4-F1
#
_cell.length_a   1.000
_cell.length_b   1.000
_cell.length_c   1.000
_cell.angle_alpha   90.00
_cell.angle_beta   90.00
_cell.angle_gamma   90.00
#
_symmetry.space_group_name_H-M   'P 1'
#
loop_
_entity.id
_entity.type
_entity.pdbx_description
1 polymer ?
#
loop_
_entity_poly.entity_id
_entity_poly.type
_entity_poly.pdbx_seq_one_letter_code
_entity_poly.pdbx_strand_id
1 'polypeptide(L)'
;HLAARDLCRKLGYPQGSAEFDELNFALALLHTECHSAWGALFYLEDADATTTARALTRAARAYGRIDKLLGDRKWLAGEGPSVADAYLAGTARWGRELGYFDLQHDFPRLHRHLEKLEQDPAVRFAHAIEDRLPAQSCGEFRGEVTLAEVASRLLA
;
A
#
# COMPACT_ATOMS: atom_id res chain seq x y z
N HIS A 1 4.45 -12.08 -12.67
CA HIS A 1 3.82 -11.72 -11.39
C HIS A 1 4.88 -11.69 -10.29
N LEU A 2 5.06 -10.58 -9.55
CA LEU A 2 6.01 -10.51 -8.42
C LEU A 2 5.65 -11.51 -7.30
N ALA A 3 4.35 -11.65 -7.02
CA ALA A 3 3.82 -12.60 -6.02
C ALA A 3 4.19 -14.07 -6.28
N ALA A 4 4.50 -14.45 -7.53
CA ALA A 4 4.89 -15.80 -7.91
C ALA A 4 6.41 -16.05 -7.88
N ARG A 5 7.22 -14.99 -7.67
CA ARG A 5 8.69 -15.07 -7.76
C ARG A 5 9.38 -15.49 -6.46
N ASP A 6 8.72 -15.32 -5.31
CA ASP A 6 9.30 -15.65 -3.99
C ASP A 6 8.23 -16.09 -2.98
N LEU A 7 7.78 -17.35 -3.11
CA LEU A 7 6.84 -17.98 -2.18
C LEU A 7 7.50 -18.29 -0.82
N CYS A 8 8.83 -18.46 -0.79
CA CYS A 8 9.57 -18.73 0.44
C CYS A 8 9.57 -17.53 1.39
N ARG A 9 9.62 -16.31 0.85
CA ARG A 9 9.47 -15.06 1.62
C ARG A 9 8.01 -14.61 1.74
N LYS A 10 7.06 -15.45 1.32
CA LYS A 10 5.61 -15.25 1.42
C LYS A 10 5.07 -13.99 0.74
N LEU A 11 5.75 -13.47 -0.29
CA LEU A 11 5.22 -12.33 -1.05
C LEU A 11 3.91 -12.67 -1.79
N GLY A 12 3.61 -13.96 -1.94
CA GLY A 12 2.33 -14.47 -2.42
C GLY A 12 2.13 -15.92 -2.04
N TYR A 13 1.11 -16.53 -2.64
CA TYR A 13 0.69 -17.91 -2.39
C TYR A 13 0.74 -18.75 -3.69
N PRO A 14 0.84 -20.09 -3.58
CA PRO A 14 0.83 -20.97 -4.74
C PRO A 14 -0.45 -20.79 -5.58
N GLN A 15 -0.30 -20.69 -6.90
CA GLN A 15 -1.46 -20.58 -7.80
C GLN A 15 -2.40 -21.79 -7.64
N GLY A 16 -3.71 -21.52 -7.55
CA GLY A 16 -4.74 -22.52 -7.35
C GLY A 16 -5.03 -22.85 -5.88
N SER A 17 -4.32 -22.24 -4.92
CA SER A 17 -4.68 -22.31 -3.50
C SER A 17 -5.77 -21.29 -3.14
N ALA A 18 -6.49 -21.52 -2.04
CA ALA A 18 -7.51 -20.58 -1.56
C ALA A 18 -6.90 -19.22 -1.18
N GLU A 19 -5.69 -19.22 -0.61
CA GLU A 19 -4.96 -18.00 -0.23
C GLU A 19 -4.52 -17.20 -1.45
N PHE A 20 -4.26 -17.85 -2.58
CA PHE A 20 -4.01 -17.15 -3.84
C PHE A 20 -5.26 -16.41 -4.32
N ASP A 21 -6.45 -16.99 -4.20
CA ASP A 21 -7.70 -16.32 -4.52
C ASP A 21 -7.98 -15.15 -3.56
N GLU A 22 -7.76 -15.35 -2.25
CA GLU A 22 -7.85 -14.26 -1.26
C GLU A 22 -6.87 -13.12 -1.58
N LEU A 23 -5.63 -13.44 -1.95
CA LEU A 23 -4.62 -12.45 -2.30
C LEU A 23 -5.04 -11.65 -3.54
N ASN A 24 -5.52 -12.31 -4.59
CA ASN A 24 -5.96 -11.62 -5.79
C ASN A 24 -7.19 -10.75 -5.52
N PHE A 25 -8.12 -11.21 -4.67
CA PHE A 25 -9.25 -10.39 -4.23
C PHE A 25 -8.77 -9.13 -3.49
N ALA A 26 -7.85 -9.27 -2.54
CA ALA A 26 -7.29 -8.14 -1.80
C ALA A 26 -6.58 -7.16 -2.73
N LEU A 27 -5.74 -7.65 -3.65
CA LEU A 27 -5.05 -6.80 -4.63
C LEU A 27 -6.01 -6.07 -5.57
N ALA A 28 -7.08 -6.74 -6.02
CA ALA A 28 -8.10 -6.13 -6.86
C ALA A 28 -8.87 -5.02 -6.10
N LEU A 29 -9.21 -5.27 -4.83
CA LEU A 29 -9.83 -4.27 -3.95
C LEU A 29 -8.93 -3.05 -3.76
N LEU A 30 -7.64 -3.28 -3.46
CA LEU A 30 -6.66 -2.21 -3.27
C LEU A 30 -6.49 -1.38 -4.54
N HIS A 31 -6.36 -2.01 -5.70
CA HIS A 31 -6.16 -1.29 -6.95
C HIS A 31 -7.40 -0.52 -7.40
N THR A 32 -8.56 -1.19 -7.44
CA THR A 32 -9.74 -0.64 -8.10
C THR A 32 -10.60 0.23 -7.20
N GLU A 33 -10.52 0.07 -5.88
CA GLU A 33 -11.30 0.87 -4.93
C GLU A 33 -10.41 1.79 -4.09
N CYS A 34 -9.35 1.27 -3.46
CA CYS A 34 -8.54 2.04 -2.51
C CYS A 34 -7.64 3.07 -3.22
N HIS A 35 -6.69 2.61 -4.04
CA HIS A 35 -5.75 3.47 -4.74
C HIS A 35 -6.50 4.39 -5.72
N SER A 36 -7.41 3.85 -6.53
CA SER A 36 -8.12 4.64 -7.54
C SER A 36 -8.94 5.80 -6.96
N ALA A 37 -9.41 5.71 -5.71
CA ALA A 37 -10.15 6.78 -5.05
C ALA A 37 -9.35 8.07 -4.88
N TRP A 38 -8.02 7.97 -4.81
CA TRP A 38 -7.10 9.10 -4.65
C TRP A 38 -6.75 9.79 -5.95
N GLY A 39 -7.05 9.17 -7.11
CA GLY A 39 -6.65 9.71 -8.42
C GLY A 39 -7.15 11.13 -8.66
N ALA A 40 -8.39 11.43 -8.27
CA ALA A 40 -8.94 12.77 -8.41
C ALA A 40 -8.25 13.82 -7.52
N LEU A 41 -7.70 13.41 -6.37
CA LEU A 41 -7.02 14.31 -5.44
C LEU A 41 -5.56 14.57 -5.84
N PHE A 42 -4.95 13.67 -6.63
CA PHE A 42 -3.54 13.78 -7.04
C PHE A 42 -3.34 14.25 -8.48
N TYR A 43 -4.27 13.94 -9.39
CA TYR A 43 -4.07 14.19 -10.82
C TYR A 43 -4.91 15.34 -11.38
N LEU A 44 -5.90 15.82 -10.63
CA LEU A 44 -6.72 16.95 -11.07
C LEU A 44 -6.24 18.22 -10.39
N GLU A 45 -5.55 19.06 -11.16
CA GLU A 45 -5.32 20.45 -10.77
C GLU A 45 -6.68 21.14 -10.60
N ASP A 46 -6.82 21.95 -9.55
CA ASP A 46 -8.02 22.73 -9.24
C ASP A 46 -9.33 21.91 -9.13
N ALA A 47 -9.26 20.68 -8.59
CA ALA A 47 -10.45 19.87 -8.32
C ALA A 47 -11.47 20.64 -7.46
N ASP A 48 -12.71 20.77 -7.97
CA ASP A 48 -13.76 21.47 -7.24
C ASP A 48 -14.17 20.74 -5.95
N ALA A 49 -14.90 21.44 -5.09
CA ALA A 49 -15.35 20.89 -3.81
C ALA A 49 -16.21 19.61 -3.99
N THR A 50 -17.01 19.55 -5.06
CA THR A 50 -17.86 18.40 -5.37
C THR A 50 -17.03 17.17 -5.73
N THR A 51 -16.01 17.33 -6.57
CA THR A 51 -15.11 16.26 -7.01
C THR A 51 -14.28 15.76 -5.84
N THR A 52 -13.74 16.68 -5.03
CA THR A 52 -13.03 16.36 -3.80
C THR A 52 -13.92 15.55 -2.84
N ALA A 53 -15.15 16.01 -2.56
CA ALA A 53 -16.08 15.28 -1.69
C ALA A 53 -16.44 13.88 -2.21
N ARG A 54 -16.59 13.72 -3.52
CA ARG A 54 -16.82 12.41 -4.16
C ARG A 54 -15.61 11.49 -4.03
N ALA A 55 -14.40 12.01 -4.21
CA ALA A 55 -13.16 11.25 -4.03
C ALA A 55 -13.03 10.75 -2.58
N LEU A 56 -13.22 11.65 -1.60
CA LEU A 56 -13.19 11.30 -0.18
C LEU A 56 -14.27 10.29 0.20
N THR A 57 -15.48 10.40 -0.36
CA THR A 57 -16.55 9.41 -0.14
C THR A 57 -16.15 8.02 -0.67
N ARG A 58 -15.46 7.96 -1.81
CA ARG A 58 -14.95 6.69 -2.38
C ARG A 58 -13.83 6.12 -1.51
N ALA A 59 -12.90 6.96 -1.07
CA ALA A 59 -11.81 6.55 -0.19
C ALA A 59 -12.35 5.99 1.15
N ALA A 60 -13.28 6.70 1.79
CA ALA A 60 -13.92 6.26 3.02
C ALA A 60 -14.66 4.92 2.85
N ARG A 61 -15.33 4.70 1.70
CA ARG A 61 -15.97 3.42 1.39
C ARG A 61 -14.96 2.29 1.25
N ALA A 62 -13.85 2.53 0.53
CA ALA A 62 -12.79 1.54 0.37
C ALA A 62 -12.16 1.20 1.72
N TYR A 63 -11.87 2.20 2.56
CA TYR A 63 -11.30 2.02 3.88
C TYR A 63 -12.24 1.25 4.80
N GLY A 64 -13.53 1.58 4.81
CA GLY A 64 -14.52 0.82 5.57
C GLY A 64 -14.67 -0.63 5.10
N ARG A 65 -14.47 -0.91 3.81
CA ARG A 65 -14.47 -2.28 3.28
C ARG A 65 -13.22 -3.05 3.71
N ILE A 66 -12.04 -2.41 3.66
CA ILE A 66 -10.78 -2.98 4.14
C ILE A 66 -10.81 -3.21 5.65
N ASP A 67 -11.33 -2.26 6.43
CA ASP A 67 -11.50 -2.41 7.89
C ASP A 67 -12.33 -3.65 8.23
N LYS A 68 -13.47 -3.83 7.55
CA LYS A 68 -14.33 -5.01 7.71
C LYS A 68 -13.64 -6.30 7.27
N LEU A 69 -12.91 -6.27 6.15
CA LEU A 69 -12.16 -7.42 5.65
C LEU A 69 -11.07 -7.85 6.64
N LEU A 70 -10.37 -6.88 7.22
CA LEU A 70 -9.36 -7.12 8.24
C LEU A 70 -9.99 -7.79 9.47
N GLY A 71 -11.16 -7.35 9.94
CA GLY A 71 -11.83 -8.01 11.07
C GLY A 71 -10.87 -8.26 12.24
N ASP A 72 -10.68 -9.52 12.60
CA ASP A 72 -9.64 -9.98 13.56
C ASP A 72 -8.47 -10.72 12.88
N ARG A 73 -8.42 -10.72 11.54
CA ARG A 73 -7.32 -11.30 10.77
C ARG A 73 -6.00 -10.62 11.10
N LYS A 74 -4.94 -11.42 11.12
CA LYS A 74 -3.58 -10.91 11.30
C LYS A 74 -3.05 -10.26 10.04
N TRP A 75 -3.43 -10.72 8.85
CA TRP A 75 -2.94 -10.23 7.56
C TRP A 75 -4.10 -9.96 6.60
N LEU A 76 -3.88 -9.13 5.57
CA LEU A 76 -4.95 -8.75 4.65
C LEU A 76 -5.45 -9.92 3.80
N ALA A 77 -4.59 -10.89 3.50
CA ALA A 77 -4.93 -12.10 2.75
C ALA A 77 -4.12 -13.31 3.23
N GLY A 78 -4.79 -14.46 3.39
CA GLY A 78 -4.19 -15.71 3.88
C GLY A 78 -3.58 -15.61 5.29
N GLU A 79 -2.67 -16.53 5.59
CA GLU A 79 -2.12 -16.73 6.94
C GLU A 79 -0.82 -15.94 7.23
N GLY A 80 -0.24 -15.30 6.21
CA GLY A 80 1.05 -14.61 6.29
C GLY A 80 1.03 -13.19 5.71
N PRO A 81 2.09 -12.39 5.99
CA PRO A 81 2.28 -11.14 5.28
C PRO A 81 2.41 -11.42 3.79
N SER A 82 1.89 -10.53 2.96
CA SER A 82 1.96 -10.65 1.51
C SER A 82 2.17 -9.30 0.82
N VAL A 83 2.32 -9.30 -0.50
CA VAL A 83 2.39 -8.06 -1.29
C VAL A 83 1.15 -7.16 -1.12
N ALA A 84 -0.01 -7.72 -0.73
CA ALA A 84 -1.19 -6.91 -0.44
C ALA A 84 -1.01 -6.03 0.80
N ASP A 85 -0.31 -6.51 1.83
CA ASP A 85 0.00 -5.70 3.02
C ASP A 85 0.97 -4.57 2.68
N ALA A 86 2.00 -4.85 1.87
CA ALA A 86 2.92 -3.82 1.39
C ALA A 86 2.21 -2.75 0.55
N TYR A 87 1.29 -3.16 -0.34
CA TYR A 87 0.51 -2.23 -1.14
C TYR A 87 -0.45 -1.39 -0.28
N LEU A 88 -1.06 -1.99 0.73
CA LEU A 88 -1.90 -1.28 1.69
C LEU A 88 -1.09 -0.24 2.49
N ALA A 89 0.11 -0.59 2.97
CA ALA A 89 0.98 0.33 3.70
C ALA A 89 1.30 1.60 2.88
N GLY A 90 1.59 1.44 1.59
CA GLY A 90 1.89 2.58 0.72
C GLY A 90 0.68 3.44 0.36
N THR A 91 -0.51 2.85 0.22
CA THR A 91 -1.69 3.58 -0.30
C THR A 91 -2.63 4.08 0.79
N ALA A 92 -2.86 3.31 1.84
CA ALA A 92 -3.83 3.70 2.87
C ALA A 92 -3.31 4.82 3.80
N ARG A 93 -1.99 5.02 3.85
CA ARG A 93 -1.36 6.07 4.67
C ARG A 93 -1.79 7.49 4.28
N TRP A 94 -2.13 7.72 3.00
CA TRP A 94 -2.53 9.03 2.48
C TRP A 94 -3.73 9.63 3.22
N GLY A 95 -4.68 8.81 3.66
CA GLY A 95 -5.83 9.28 4.44
C GLY A 95 -5.45 9.98 5.73
N ARG A 96 -4.41 9.49 6.41
CA ARG A 96 -3.83 10.11 7.61
C ARG A 96 -2.90 11.26 7.24
N GLU A 97 -1.96 11.04 6.33
CA GLU A 97 -0.90 12.01 5.99
C GLU A 97 -1.44 13.30 5.38
N LEU A 98 -2.53 13.21 4.61
CA LEU A 98 -3.21 14.37 4.03
C LEU A 98 -4.27 14.97 4.98
N GLY A 99 -4.48 14.39 6.16
CA GLY A 99 -5.38 14.91 7.19
C GLY A 99 -6.87 14.78 6.87
N TYR A 100 -7.26 13.86 5.98
CA TYR A 100 -8.68 13.69 5.59
C TYR A 100 -9.47 12.76 6.50
N PHE A 101 -8.81 11.85 7.21
CA PHE A 101 -9.47 10.86 8.06
C PHE A 101 -8.75 10.68 9.40
N ASP A 102 -9.52 10.49 10.46
CA ASP A 102 -9.00 9.95 11.72
C ASP A 102 -9.11 8.43 11.63
N LEU A 103 -8.05 7.77 11.16
CA LEU A 103 -8.08 6.32 10.94
C LEU A 103 -8.36 5.53 12.23
N GLN A 104 -7.92 6.03 13.39
CA GLN A 104 -8.13 5.33 14.66
C GLN A 104 -9.62 5.32 15.03
N HIS A 105 -10.30 6.45 14.81
CA HIS A 105 -11.73 6.58 15.08
C HIS A 105 -12.60 5.92 13.99
N ASP A 106 -12.32 6.25 12.73
CA ASP A 106 -13.17 5.91 11.59
C ASP A 106 -12.99 4.45 11.14
N PHE A 107 -11.75 3.93 11.22
CA PHE A 107 -11.36 2.63 10.66
C PHE A 107 -10.36 1.89 11.59
N PRO A 108 -10.78 1.53 12.82
CA PRO A 108 -9.87 1.09 13.88
C PRO A 108 -9.05 -0.18 13.55
N ARG A 109 -9.60 -1.10 12.75
CA ARG A 109 -8.91 -2.34 12.35
C ARG A 109 -7.87 -2.05 11.27
N LEU A 110 -8.20 -1.17 10.32
CA LEU A 110 -7.25 -0.66 9.34
C LEU A 110 -6.11 0.09 10.04
N HIS A 111 -6.43 1.00 10.97
CA HIS A 111 -5.43 1.73 11.74
C HIS A 111 -4.48 0.78 12.49
N ARG A 112 -5.02 -0.17 13.28
CA ARG A 112 -4.23 -1.19 13.98
C ARG A 112 -3.31 -1.96 13.02
N HIS A 113 -3.82 -2.31 11.84
CA HIS A 113 -3.04 -3.05 10.86
C HIS A 113 -1.91 -2.21 10.27
N LEU A 114 -2.17 -0.93 9.95
CA LEU A 114 -1.15 0.01 9.49
C LEU A 114 -0.09 0.22 10.57
N GLU A 115 -0.47 0.46 11.83
CA GLU A 115 0.50 0.61 12.94
C GLU A 115 1.39 -0.61 13.09
N LYS A 116 0.84 -1.81 12.91
CA LYS A 116 1.63 -3.05 12.90
C LYS A 116 2.61 -3.09 11.72
N LEU A 117 2.21 -2.65 10.52
CA LEU A 117 3.09 -2.58 9.35
C LEU A 117 4.19 -1.52 9.51
N GLU A 118 3.93 -0.40 10.19
CA GLU A 118 4.92 0.63 10.51
C GLU A 118 6.03 0.15 11.47
N GLN A 119 5.82 -0.99 12.14
CA GLN A 119 6.88 -1.64 12.93
C GLN A 119 7.78 -2.55 12.09
N ASP A 120 7.42 -2.84 10.84
CA ASP A 120 8.21 -3.71 9.96
C ASP A 120 9.52 -3.00 9.53
N PRO A 121 10.70 -3.64 9.71
CA PRO A 121 11.98 -3.04 9.31
C PRO A 121 12.06 -2.67 7.83
N ALA A 122 11.40 -3.41 6.93
CA ALA A 122 11.39 -3.11 5.50
C ALA A 122 10.52 -1.89 5.19
N VAL A 123 9.40 -1.70 5.90
CA VAL A 123 8.56 -0.49 5.78
C VAL A 123 9.31 0.74 6.28
N ARG A 124 9.96 0.63 7.45
CA ARG A 124 10.81 1.71 8.00
C ARG A 124 11.97 2.06 7.09
N PHE A 125 12.60 1.04 6.50
CA PHE A 125 13.64 1.23 5.50
C PHE A 125 13.10 2.01 4.30
N ALA A 126 11.94 1.62 3.76
CA ALA A 126 11.32 2.30 2.64
C ALA A 126 11.01 3.78 2.95
N HIS A 127 10.43 4.08 4.13
CA HIS A 127 10.18 5.46 4.56
C HIS A 127 11.47 6.27 4.67
N ALA A 128 12.53 5.70 5.26
CA ALA A 128 13.81 6.39 5.35
C ALA A 128 14.40 6.70 3.96
N ILE A 129 14.24 5.81 2.98
CA ILE A 129 14.63 6.07 1.59
C ILE A 129 13.76 7.20 0.99
N GLU A 130 12.44 7.13 1.14
CA GLU A 130 11.51 8.16 0.64
C GLU A 130 11.83 9.57 1.21
N ASP A 131 12.15 9.63 2.51
CA ASP A 131 12.48 10.86 3.24
C ASP A 131 13.96 11.30 3.08
N ARG A 132 14.76 10.54 2.32
CA ARG A 132 16.21 10.75 2.15
C ARG A 132 16.97 10.79 3.48
N LEU A 133 16.54 9.96 4.42
CA LEU A 133 17.20 9.73 5.71
C LEU A 133 18.17 8.54 5.61
N PRO A 134 19.18 8.46 6.50
CA PRO A 134 20.02 7.27 6.59
C PRO A 134 19.19 6.01 6.86
N ALA A 135 19.35 5.00 6.00
CA ALA A 135 18.60 3.74 6.06
C ALA A 135 19.55 2.54 6.15
N GLN A 136 19.23 1.58 7.02
CA GLN A 136 19.97 0.32 7.12
C GLN A 136 19.30 -0.75 6.27
N SER A 137 19.98 -1.23 5.23
CA SER A 137 19.50 -2.34 4.40
C SER A 137 20.04 -3.69 4.87
N CYS A 138 19.47 -4.78 4.36
CA CYS A 138 20.01 -6.13 4.53
C CYS A 138 21.18 -6.46 3.57
N GLY A 139 21.72 -5.46 2.87
CA GLY A 139 22.80 -5.61 1.89
C GLY A 139 22.34 -5.67 0.43
N GLU A 140 21.04 -5.84 0.17
CA GLU A 140 20.50 -5.91 -1.20
C GLU A 140 20.27 -4.54 -1.84
N PHE A 141 20.07 -3.49 -1.03
CA PHE A 141 19.99 -2.12 -1.53
C PHE A 141 21.40 -1.56 -1.76
N ARG A 142 21.71 -1.25 -3.02
CA ARG A 142 23.05 -0.82 -3.48
C ARG A 142 23.18 0.70 -3.66
N GLY A 143 22.24 1.47 -3.13
CA GLY A 143 22.16 2.91 -3.33
C GLY A 143 21.22 3.31 -4.47
N GLU A 144 21.18 4.60 -4.74
CA GLU A 144 20.30 5.22 -5.72
C GLU A 144 21.12 5.71 -6.92
N VAL A 145 20.47 5.79 -8.08
CA VAL A 145 21.02 6.44 -9.27
C VAL A 145 20.06 7.54 -9.70
N THR A 146 20.62 8.67 -10.09
CA THR A 146 19.89 9.80 -10.65
C THR A 146 19.47 9.50 -12.08
N LEU A 147 18.42 10.17 -12.55
CA LEU A 147 17.98 10.06 -13.95
C LEU A 147 19.11 10.45 -14.92
N ALA A 148 19.94 11.43 -14.56
CA ALA A 148 21.07 11.87 -15.38
C ALA A 148 22.12 10.76 -15.57
N GLU A 149 22.42 9.99 -14.52
CA GLU A 149 23.39 8.88 -14.57
C GLU A 149 22.93 7.72 -15.46
N VAL A 150 21.62 7.55 -15.65
CA VAL A 150 21.04 6.48 -16.48
C VAL A 150 20.51 6.95 -17.83
N ALA A 151 20.52 8.26 -18.11
CA ALA A 151 19.91 8.84 -19.31
C ALA A 151 20.41 8.20 -20.62
N SER A 152 21.71 7.90 -20.70
CA SER A 152 22.33 7.25 -21.87
C SER A 152 21.86 5.81 -22.11
N ARG A 153 21.40 5.11 -21.07
CA ARG A 153 20.91 3.72 -21.15
C ARG A 153 19.42 3.64 -21.48
N LEU A 154 18.66 4.70 -21.20
CA LEU A 154 17.22 4.76 -21.47
C LEU A 154 16.90 5.18 -22.91
N LEU A 155 17.87 5.81 -23.59
CA LEU A 155 17.73 6.28 -24.97
C LEU A 155 18.27 5.28 -26.02
N ALA A 156 18.74 4.10 -25.58
CA ALA A 156 19.25 3.02 -26.41
C ALA A 156 18.22 1.87 -26.48
#